data_AF-A0AAV9DD59-F1
#
_entry.id   AF-A0AAV9DD59-F1
#
_cell.length_a   1.000
_cell.length_b   1.000
_cell.length_c   1.000
_cell.angle_alpha   90.00
_cell.angle_beta   90.00
_cell.angle_gamma   90.00
#
_symmetry.space_group_name_H-M   'P 1'
#
loop_
_entity.id
_entity.type
_entity.pdbx_description
1 polymer ?
#
loop_
_entity_poly.entity_id
_entity_poly.type
_entity_poly.pdbx_seq_one_letter_code
_entity_poly.pdbx_strand_id
1 'polypeptide(L)'
;MENTVVASGFSPRVPLLRVRSSSTEIYNYNKQQTIRMANSLVDETTASGAYNRPPSVFRNFVSRDPTSQFPAESERYHLYMSYACPWACRCLAYLKLKGLDKAISFTSVKPIWEKTKEGDEHTGWIFPVSSAEEPGAEPDPLNGAKSIRALYDIASSNYSGRFTVPVLWDKKQKTIVSNESSDILRMFNSEFNDIAENPALDLYPKPLQAKIDEVNEWVYDGINNGVYKCGFAIKQGPYNEAVTKLYQTLDKCEEILSKQRYLCGNTLTEADIRLFVTLIRFDEVYGVYFKCNKKLIREYPNLFNYTKDIFQLPGISSTVNMEHIKRHYYGSHPSINPSGVIPIGPCTDYSAPHDRERFGS
;
A
#
# COMPACT_ATOMS: atom_id res chain seq x y z
N MET A 1 60.03 24.36 -66.53
CA MET A 1 60.08 25.69 -65.89
C MET A 1 59.58 25.50 -64.47
N GLU A 2 60.36 24.96 -63.52
CA GLU A 2 61.63 25.42 -62.95
C GLU A 2 61.57 26.81 -62.30
N ASN A 3 61.94 26.81 -61.01
CA ASN A 3 62.57 27.85 -60.18
C ASN A 3 61.72 28.84 -59.35
N THR A 4 61.50 28.47 -58.08
CA THR A 4 62.18 28.95 -56.84
C THR A 4 62.60 30.43 -56.69
N VAL A 5 62.28 31.02 -55.51
CA VAL A 5 63.14 31.72 -54.50
C VAL A 5 62.49 33.01 -53.92
N VAL A 6 62.06 33.05 -52.63
CA VAL A 6 62.65 33.72 -51.40
C VAL A 6 62.77 35.26 -51.50
N ALA A 7 62.47 36.17 -50.55
CA ALA A 7 61.83 36.26 -49.22
C ALA A 7 61.77 37.77 -48.83
N SER A 8 61.01 38.14 -47.78
CA SER A 8 61.44 38.93 -46.59
C SER A 8 60.29 39.73 -45.94
N GLY A 9 60.28 39.80 -44.59
CA GLY A 9 59.53 40.84 -43.87
C GLY A 9 58.82 40.50 -42.54
N PHE A 10 59.58 40.29 -41.46
CA PHE A 10 59.33 40.72 -40.05
C PHE A 10 58.02 40.42 -39.25
N SER A 11 58.17 39.49 -38.26
CA SER A 11 57.99 39.56 -36.77
C SER A 11 56.82 40.36 -36.10
N PRO A 12 56.33 40.03 -34.86
CA PRO A 12 57.05 39.32 -33.79
C PRO A 12 56.31 38.28 -32.91
N ARG A 13 57.14 37.57 -32.15
CA ARG A 13 56.92 36.49 -31.18
C ARG A 13 56.45 36.98 -29.80
N VAL A 14 55.76 36.12 -29.05
CA VAL A 14 55.69 36.10 -27.57
C VAL A 14 55.66 34.61 -27.10
N PRO A 15 56.26 34.22 -25.96
CA PRO A 15 57.09 33.01 -25.85
C PRO A 15 56.51 31.81 -25.07
N LEU A 16 57.17 30.66 -25.24
CA LEU A 16 57.11 29.49 -24.35
C LEU A 16 58.02 29.70 -23.13
N LEU A 17 57.47 29.52 -21.91
CA LEU A 17 58.25 29.35 -20.68
C LEU A 17 57.64 28.22 -19.83
N ARG A 18 58.47 27.20 -19.55
CA ARG A 18 58.23 26.09 -18.62
C ARG A 18 58.14 26.62 -17.19
N VAL A 19 57.19 26.11 -16.40
CA VAL A 19 57.29 26.11 -14.93
C VAL A 19 57.06 24.69 -14.40
N ARG A 20 57.93 24.32 -13.46
CA ARG A 20 58.08 23.02 -12.81
C ARG A 20 56.94 22.72 -11.83
N SER A 21 56.76 21.42 -11.59
CA SER A 21 55.97 20.81 -10.53
C SER A 21 56.26 21.36 -9.12
N SER A 22 55.20 21.64 -8.36
CA SER A 22 55.17 21.38 -6.93
C SER A 22 53.71 21.26 -6.45
N SER A 23 53.35 20.03 -6.06
CA SER A 23 52.55 19.68 -4.88
C SER A 23 51.29 20.47 -4.51
N THR A 24 50.20 19.71 -4.52
CA THR A 24 49.04 19.75 -3.60
C THR A 24 47.90 20.72 -3.94
N GLU A 25 46.99 20.26 -4.79
CA GLU A 25 45.56 20.55 -4.63
C GLU A 25 44.75 19.41 -5.27
N ILE A 26 44.51 18.37 -4.46
CA ILE A 26 43.58 17.29 -4.77
C ILE A 26 42.19 17.91 -4.77
N TYR A 27 41.55 17.92 -5.94
CA TYR A 27 40.12 18.19 -6.09
C TYR A 27 39.33 17.21 -5.23
N ASN A 28 38.99 17.63 -4.00
CA ASN A 28 38.01 16.96 -3.17
C ASN A 28 36.61 17.28 -3.70
N TYR A 29 36.24 16.64 -4.82
CA TYR A 29 34.85 16.52 -5.24
C TYR A 29 34.27 15.22 -4.67
N ASN A 30 34.10 15.21 -3.35
CA ASN A 30 33.35 14.17 -2.65
C ASN A 30 32.59 14.80 -1.48
N LYS A 31 31.51 15.50 -1.81
CA LYS A 31 30.31 15.46 -0.98
C LYS A 31 29.26 14.71 -1.77
N GLN A 32 29.25 13.39 -1.63
CA GLN A 32 28.01 12.64 -1.76
C GLN A 32 27.02 13.29 -0.78
N GLN A 33 26.18 14.19 -1.28
CA GLN A 33 24.92 14.49 -0.63
C GLN A 33 24.15 13.18 -0.66
N THR A 34 24.22 12.45 0.45
CA THR A 34 23.30 11.36 0.73
C THR A 34 21.91 11.96 0.62
N ILE A 35 21.19 11.56 -0.43
CA ILE A 35 19.80 11.94 -0.64
C ILE A 35 19.02 11.44 0.59
N ARG A 36 18.71 12.33 1.53
CA ARG A 36 17.76 12.05 2.60
C ARG A 36 16.37 12.24 2.03
N MET A 37 15.90 11.22 1.31
CA MET A 37 14.47 11.08 1.03
C MET A 37 13.73 11.03 2.37
N ALA A 38 12.51 11.58 2.45
CA ALA A 38 11.66 11.39 3.62
C ALA A 38 11.48 9.89 3.87
N ASN A 39 12.05 9.43 4.99
CA ASN A 39 12.29 8.03 5.31
C ASN A 39 11.01 7.33 5.78
N SER A 40 10.12 6.91 4.89
CA SER A 40 9.17 5.84 5.28
C SER A 40 9.89 4.49 5.40
N LEU A 41 11.06 4.29 4.79
CA LEU A 41 11.77 3.01 4.84
C LEU A 41 12.91 2.97 5.86
N VAL A 42 13.70 4.05 5.98
CA VAL A 42 14.86 4.06 6.89
C VAL A 42 14.44 4.26 8.35
N ASP A 43 13.38 5.02 8.63
CA ASP A 43 12.83 5.15 9.99
C ASP A 43 12.02 3.92 10.41
N GLU A 44 11.66 3.07 9.44
CA GLU A 44 10.97 1.79 9.64
C GLU A 44 11.95 0.61 9.57
N THR A 45 13.27 0.85 9.56
CA THR A 45 14.29 -0.21 9.60
C THR A 45 15.09 -0.14 10.89
N THR A 46 15.10 -1.23 11.67
CA THR A 46 15.88 -1.32 12.91
C THR A 46 17.38 -1.38 12.61
N ALA A 47 18.23 -1.19 13.63
CA ALA A 47 19.69 -1.37 13.51
C ALA A 47 20.09 -2.77 12.98
N SER A 48 19.26 -3.80 13.24
CA SER A 48 19.45 -5.14 12.70
C SER A 48 19.15 -5.25 11.20
N GLY A 49 18.51 -4.25 10.58
CA GLY A 49 18.09 -4.25 9.18
C GLY A 49 16.69 -4.82 8.96
N ALA A 50 15.91 -4.98 10.03
CA ALA A 50 14.55 -5.52 10.00
C ALA A 50 13.52 -4.40 9.90
N TYR A 51 12.44 -4.65 9.14
CA TYR A 51 11.34 -3.71 9.02
C TYR A 51 10.44 -3.71 10.27
N ASN A 52 10.16 -2.53 10.83
CA ASN A 52 9.26 -2.31 11.97
C ASN A 52 8.21 -1.25 11.62
N ARG A 53 6.93 -1.61 11.73
CA ARG A 53 5.78 -0.76 11.35
C ARG A 53 5.24 -0.01 12.57
N PRO A 54 5.27 1.34 12.58
CA PRO A 54 4.65 2.13 13.66
C PRO A 54 3.11 1.96 13.73
N PRO A 55 2.50 2.02 14.93
CA PRO A 55 1.05 1.94 15.09
C PRO A 55 0.32 3.21 14.58
N SER A 56 -0.97 3.06 14.24
CA SER A 56 -1.87 4.17 13.90
C SER A 56 -2.27 4.99 15.13
N VAL A 57 -2.57 6.28 14.93
CA VAL A 57 -2.74 7.28 16.00
C VAL A 57 -4.20 7.71 16.19
N PHE A 58 -4.98 7.87 15.11
CA PHE A 58 -6.40 8.17 15.21
C PHE A 58 -7.16 6.85 15.43
N ARG A 59 -7.70 6.67 16.63
CA ARG A 59 -8.28 5.41 17.11
C ARG A 59 -9.68 5.61 17.72
N ASN A 60 -10.39 6.67 17.32
CA ASN A 60 -11.78 6.85 17.75
C ASN A 60 -12.69 5.82 17.05
N PHE A 61 -13.88 5.62 17.60
CA PHE A 61 -14.86 4.67 17.10
C PHE A 61 -16.17 5.36 16.74
N VAL A 62 -16.75 4.96 15.61
CA VAL A 62 -18.18 5.17 15.37
C VAL A 62 -18.98 4.28 16.32
N SER A 63 -20.13 4.75 16.80
CA SER A 63 -21.01 3.98 17.67
C SER A 63 -22.47 4.07 17.25
N ARG A 64 -23.25 3.02 17.48
CA ARG A 64 -24.73 3.06 17.36
C ARG A 64 -25.40 3.99 18.36
N ASP A 65 -24.72 4.36 19.45
CA ASP A 65 -25.25 5.33 20.40
C ASP A 65 -25.37 6.71 19.71
N PRO A 66 -26.60 7.25 19.55
CA PRO A 66 -26.81 8.55 18.90
C PRO A 66 -26.19 9.72 19.67
N THR A 67 -25.85 9.52 20.95
CA THR A 67 -25.23 10.52 21.82
C THR A 67 -23.70 10.46 21.82
N SER A 68 -23.10 9.46 21.17
CA SER A 68 -21.66 9.34 21.05
C SER A 68 -21.05 10.52 20.28
N GLN A 69 -19.73 10.69 20.35
CA GLN A 69 -19.04 11.71 19.55
C GLN A 69 -19.22 11.46 18.05
N PHE A 70 -19.20 10.19 17.65
CA PHE A 70 -19.31 9.72 16.27
C PHE A 70 -20.46 8.71 16.14
N PRO A 71 -21.73 9.15 16.13
CA PRO A 71 -22.87 8.26 15.96
C PRO A 71 -22.95 7.71 14.53
N ALA A 72 -23.40 6.48 14.37
CA ALA A 72 -23.60 5.82 13.08
C ALA A 72 -24.74 6.48 12.27
N GLU A 73 -24.41 7.52 11.51
CA GLU A 73 -25.35 8.29 10.70
C GLU A 73 -25.05 8.12 9.20
N SER A 74 -26.11 7.89 8.41
CA SER A 74 -26.01 7.89 6.95
C SER A 74 -25.51 9.24 6.45
N GLU A 75 -24.70 9.21 5.40
CA GLU A 75 -24.13 10.38 4.74
C GLU A 75 -23.27 11.28 5.65
N ARG A 76 -22.85 10.83 6.84
CA ARG A 76 -21.91 11.58 7.70
C ARG A 76 -20.45 11.27 7.41
N TYR A 77 -20.14 10.01 7.10
CA TYR A 77 -18.77 9.55 7.01
C TYR A 77 -18.27 9.47 5.56
N HIS A 78 -16.96 9.59 5.40
CA HIS A 78 -16.28 9.44 4.12
C HIS A 78 -15.00 8.62 4.28
N LEU A 79 -14.73 7.69 3.38
CA LEU A 79 -13.53 6.87 3.38
C LEU A 79 -12.54 7.36 2.32
N TYR A 80 -11.43 7.96 2.74
CA TYR A 80 -10.31 8.20 1.83
C TYR A 80 -9.41 6.98 1.78
N MET A 81 -9.08 6.53 0.58
CA MET A 81 -8.33 5.30 0.38
C MET A 81 -7.44 5.34 -0.86
N SER A 82 -6.64 4.30 -1.08
CA SER A 82 -5.98 4.01 -2.36
C SER A 82 -6.25 2.57 -2.73
N TYR A 83 -6.62 2.31 -3.99
CA TYR A 83 -6.76 0.93 -4.49
C TYR A 83 -5.46 0.13 -4.39
N ALA A 84 -4.30 0.80 -4.33
CA ALA A 84 -3.03 0.11 -4.17
C ALA A 84 -2.82 -0.44 -2.75
N CYS A 85 -3.33 0.25 -1.73
CA CYS A 85 -3.06 -0.04 -0.33
C CYS A 85 -3.91 -1.23 0.16
N PRO A 86 -3.31 -2.38 0.55
CA PRO A 86 -4.08 -3.54 1.02
C PRO A 86 -4.88 -3.22 2.30
N TRP A 87 -4.36 -2.37 3.20
CA TRP A 87 -5.04 -1.97 4.43
C TRP A 87 -6.34 -1.20 4.14
N ALA A 88 -6.30 -0.31 3.13
CA ALA A 88 -7.44 0.49 2.74
C ALA A 88 -8.47 -0.34 1.95
N CYS A 89 -8.00 -1.25 1.08
CA CYS A 89 -8.88 -2.18 0.38
C CYS A 89 -9.68 -3.11 1.30
N ARG A 90 -9.20 -3.41 2.51
CA ARG A 90 -10.02 -4.14 3.50
C ARG A 90 -11.28 -3.37 3.86
N CYS A 91 -11.13 -2.06 4.08
CA CYS A 91 -12.24 -1.18 4.46
C CYS A 91 -13.23 -1.05 3.28
N LEU A 92 -12.71 -0.92 2.05
CA LEU A 92 -13.55 -0.88 0.86
C LEU A 92 -14.30 -2.21 0.61
N ALA A 93 -13.64 -3.35 0.83
CA ALA A 93 -14.28 -4.67 0.77
C ALA A 93 -15.42 -4.79 1.79
N TYR A 94 -15.21 -4.34 3.03
CA TYR A 94 -16.26 -4.30 4.05
C TYR A 94 -17.42 -3.39 3.66
N LEU A 95 -17.10 -2.18 3.18
CA LEU A 95 -18.09 -1.21 2.73
C LEU A 95 -18.98 -1.81 1.63
N LYS A 96 -18.41 -2.54 0.67
CA LYS A 96 -19.17 -3.23 -0.39
C LYS A 96 -19.93 -4.46 0.11
N LEU A 97 -19.30 -5.34 0.89
CA LEU A 97 -19.96 -6.54 1.42
C LEU A 97 -21.15 -6.21 2.34
N LYS A 98 -21.02 -5.16 3.17
CA LYS A 98 -22.09 -4.70 4.05
C LYS A 98 -23.16 -3.86 3.32
N GLY A 99 -22.93 -3.48 2.06
CA GLY A 99 -23.83 -2.59 1.31
C GLY A 99 -23.95 -1.21 1.97
N LEU A 100 -22.79 -0.62 2.31
CA LEU A 100 -22.70 0.69 2.96
C LEU A 100 -22.36 1.82 1.99
N ASP A 101 -22.24 1.56 0.69
CA ASP A 101 -21.82 2.54 -0.31
C ASP A 101 -22.82 3.67 -0.55
N LYS A 102 -24.09 3.51 -0.16
CA LYS A 102 -25.07 4.61 -0.13
C LYS A 102 -24.93 5.48 1.12
N ALA A 103 -24.46 4.92 2.23
CA ALA A 103 -24.35 5.62 3.50
C ALA A 103 -22.97 6.27 3.71
N ILE A 104 -21.91 5.63 3.21
CA ILE A 104 -20.52 6.03 3.38
C ILE A 104 -19.90 6.20 1.99
N SER A 105 -19.73 7.45 1.59
CA SER A 105 -18.98 7.80 0.38
C SER A 105 -17.50 7.44 0.51
N PHE A 106 -16.80 7.22 -0.60
CA PHE A 106 -15.34 7.00 -0.60
C PHE A 106 -14.66 7.69 -1.79
N THR A 107 -13.37 7.99 -1.64
CA THR A 107 -12.53 8.61 -2.68
C THR A 107 -11.17 7.92 -2.74
N SER A 108 -10.73 7.56 -3.95
CA SER A 108 -9.35 7.09 -4.19
C SER A 108 -8.41 8.24 -4.52
N VAL A 109 -7.22 8.21 -3.92
CA VAL A 109 -6.06 8.99 -4.37
C VAL A 109 -5.38 8.35 -5.59
N LYS A 110 -4.44 9.08 -6.20
CA LYS A 110 -3.57 8.57 -7.28
C LYS A 110 -2.73 7.38 -6.80
N PRO A 111 -2.35 6.46 -7.70
CA PRO A 111 -1.54 5.30 -7.32
C PRO A 111 -0.09 5.67 -7.02
N ILE A 112 0.49 6.63 -7.73
CA ILE A 112 1.91 7.00 -7.58
C ILE A 112 2.06 8.07 -6.50
N TRP A 113 3.01 7.87 -5.58
CA TRP A 113 3.35 8.90 -4.60
C TRP A 113 4.06 10.07 -5.24
N GLU A 114 3.67 11.27 -4.82
CA GLU A 114 4.23 12.53 -5.26
C GLU A 114 4.42 13.47 -4.06
N LYS A 115 5.04 14.62 -4.29
CA LYS A 115 5.33 15.62 -3.25
C LYS A 115 4.03 16.13 -2.62
N THR A 116 3.91 15.98 -1.31
CA THR A 116 2.67 16.27 -0.56
C THR A 116 2.53 17.73 -0.12
N LYS A 117 3.65 18.45 -0.05
CA LYS A 117 3.71 19.84 0.39
C LYS A 117 4.91 20.52 -0.26
N GLU A 118 4.73 21.78 -0.65
CA GLU A 118 5.84 22.62 -1.07
C GLU A 118 6.75 22.95 0.13
N GLY A 119 8.05 23.00 -0.09
CA GLY A 119 9.03 23.37 0.94
C GLY A 119 9.58 22.23 1.80
N ASP A 120 9.14 20.98 1.63
CA ASP A 120 9.84 19.80 2.18
C ASP A 120 9.96 18.66 1.16
N GLU A 121 10.58 17.54 1.54
CA GLU A 121 10.85 16.41 0.63
C GLU A 121 9.89 15.23 0.85
N HIS A 122 8.76 15.45 1.55
CA HIS A 122 7.83 14.38 1.85
C HIS A 122 6.96 14.02 0.63
N THR A 123 7.09 12.79 0.16
CA THR A 123 6.24 12.19 -0.87
C THR A 123 5.18 11.27 -0.26
N GLY A 124 4.02 11.17 -0.89
CA GLY A 124 2.89 10.40 -0.38
C GLY A 124 1.66 10.48 -1.28
N TRP A 125 0.51 10.18 -0.70
CA TRP A 125 -0.76 10.09 -1.41
C TRP A 125 -1.30 11.47 -1.83
N ILE A 126 -1.50 11.66 -3.15
CA ILE A 126 -1.99 12.90 -3.77
C ILE A 126 -3.35 12.66 -4.43
N PHE A 127 -4.25 13.63 -4.33
CA PHE A 127 -5.50 13.66 -5.09
C PHE A 127 -5.23 14.18 -6.51
N PRO A 128 -5.84 13.60 -7.55
CA PRO A 128 -5.79 14.21 -8.88
C PRO A 128 -6.48 15.59 -8.87
N VAL A 129 -6.07 16.46 -9.78
CA VAL A 129 -6.66 17.79 -10.01
C VAL A 129 -8.06 17.68 -10.60
N SER A 130 -8.30 16.64 -11.41
CA SER A 130 -9.61 16.36 -12.00
C SER A 130 -9.83 14.84 -12.15
N SER A 131 -11.08 14.41 -12.23
CA SER A 131 -11.46 13.00 -12.47
C SER A 131 -10.92 12.42 -13.78
N ALA A 132 -10.52 13.28 -14.73
CA ALA A 132 -9.95 12.86 -16.00
C ALA A 132 -8.42 12.62 -15.94
N GLU A 133 -7.73 13.08 -14.90
CA GLU A 133 -6.26 12.96 -14.79
C GLU A 133 -5.83 11.50 -14.55
N GLU A 134 -6.55 10.79 -13.69
CA GLU A 134 -6.15 9.46 -13.23
C GLU A 134 -7.39 8.57 -13.10
N PRO A 135 -7.67 7.68 -14.06
CA PRO A 135 -8.81 6.78 -14.02
C PRO A 135 -8.88 5.99 -12.71
N GLY A 136 -10.01 6.08 -12.01
CA GLY A 136 -10.21 5.43 -10.72
C GLY A 136 -9.65 6.19 -9.52
N ALA A 137 -9.08 7.39 -9.71
CA ALA A 137 -8.83 8.36 -8.65
C ALA A 137 -9.69 9.62 -8.87
N GLU A 138 -10.05 10.27 -7.77
CA GLU A 138 -10.95 11.42 -7.80
C GLU A 138 -10.39 12.56 -6.95
N PRO A 139 -10.60 13.84 -7.33
CA PRO A 139 -10.26 14.96 -6.47
C PRO A 139 -10.92 14.83 -5.09
N ASP A 140 -10.36 15.45 -4.04
CA ASP A 140 -11.02 15.49 -2.74
C ASP A 140 -12.36 16.26 -2.86
N PRO A 141 -13.52 15.60 -2.64
CA PRO A 141 -14.81 16.23 -2.83
C PRO A 141 -15.25 17.08 -1.63
N LEU A 142 -14.50 17.07 -0.52
CA LEU A 142 -14.96 17.63 0.76
C LEU A 142 -14.16 18.84 1.24
N ASN A 143 -12.83 18.79 1.16
CA ASN A 143 -11.97 19.78 1.81
C ASN A 143 -11.10 20.57 0.82
N GLY A 144 -11.12 20.21 -0.47
CA GLY A 144 -10.18 20.75 -1.46
C GLY A 144 -8.73 20.37 -1.15
N ALA A 145 -8.52 19.29 -0.39
CA ALA A 145 -7.19 18.80 -0.05
C ALA A 145 -6.48 18.29 -1.32
N LYS A 146 -5.19 18.65 -1.45
CA LYS A 146 -4.34 18.15 -2.55
C LYS A 146 -3.65 16.83 -2.20
N SER A 147 -3.56 16.49 -0.91
CA SER A 147 -2.89 15.29 -0.43
C SER A 147 -3.59 14.72 0.80
N ILE A 148 -3.36 13.43 1.10
CA ILE A 148 -3.81 12.84 2.37
C ILE A 148 -3.17 13.56 3.55
N ARG A 149 -1.90 13.99 3.42
CA ARG A 149 -1.23 14.80 4.44
C ARG A 149 -2.04 16.05 4.81
N ALA A 150 -2.60 16.75 3.83
CA ALA A 150 -3.43 17.93 4.10
C ALA A 150 -4.68 17.59 4.95
N LEU A 151 -5.26 16.39 4.82
CA LEU A 151 -6.36 15.95 5.69
C LEU A 151 -5.92 15.76 7.15
N TYR A 152 -4.71 15.22 7.36
CA TYR A 152 -4.14 15.10 8.70
C TYR A 152 -3.82 16.48 9.28
N ASP A 153 -3.29 17.39 8.47
CA ASP A 153 -3.01 18.78 8.88
C ASP A 153 -4.32 19.51 9.26
N ILE A 154 -5.43 19.25 8.58
CA ILE A 154 -6.77 19.76 8.95
C ILE A 154 -7.23 19.16 10.29
N ALA A 155 -7.08 17.85 10.48
CA ALA A 155 -7.56 17.16 11.67
C ALA A 155 -6.73 17.45 12.92
N SER A 156 -5.43 17.76 12.79
CA SER A 156 -4.55 18.08 13.89
C SER A 156 -3.32 18.86 13.45
N SER A 157 -3.16 20.09 13.97
CA SER A 157 -2.00 20.94 13.70
C SER A 157 -0.67 20.42 14.25
N ASN A 158 -0.73 19.44 15.17
CA ASN A 158 0.44 18.90 15.87
C ASN A 158 0.72 17.45 15.46
N TYR A 159 0.14 16.97 14.36
CA TYR A 159 0.38 15.60 13.90
C TYR A 159 1.79 15.45 13.33
N SER A 160 2.56 14.51 13.91
CA SER A 160 3.93 14.22 13.50
C SER A 160 4.13 12.77 13.04
N GLY A 161 3.03 12.04 12.81
CA GLY A 161 3.05 10.64 12.39
C GLY A 161 3.06 10.46 10.87
N ARG A 162 2.66 9.27 10.42
CA ARG A 162 2.57 8.92 9.00
C ARG A 162 1.21 9.30 8.40
N PHE A 163 1.24 9.87 7.21
CA PHE A 163 0.03 10.24 6.47
C PHE A 163 -0.54 9.04 5.69
N THR A 164 -1.10 8.07 6.41
CA THR A 164 -1.54 6.78 5.84
C THR A 164 -2.98 6.81 5.33
N VAL A 165 -3.29 5.89 4.42
CA VAL A 165 -4.65 5.43 4.10
C VAL A 165 -4.85 4.02 4.67
N PRO A 166 -6.07 3.62 5.07
CA PRO A 166 -7.33 4.36 4.97
C PRO A 166 -7.45 5.52 5.96
N VAL A 167 -8.34 6.47 5.67
CA VAL A 167 -8.81 7.50 6.60
C VAL A 167 -10.33 7.49 6.61
N LEU A 168 -10.93 7.15 7.75
CA LEU A 168 -12.35 7.35 8.00
C LEU A 168 -12.56 8.78 8.51
N TRP A 169 -13.18 9.60 7.69
CA TRP A 169 -13.39 11.02 7.89
C TRP A 169 -14.82 11.32 8.35
N ASP A 170 -14.97 12.18 9.36
CA ASP A 170 -16.25 12.75 9.75
C ASP A 170 -16.48 14.09 9.04
N LYS A 171 -17.48 14.15 8.16
CA LYS A 171 -17.82 15.37 7.41
C LYS A 171 -18.37 16.47 8.31
N LYS A 172 -19.03 16.14 9.42
CA LYS A 172 -19.63 17.13 10.34
C LYS A 172 -18.54 17.81 11.17
N GLN A 173 -17.66 17.02 11.80
CA GLN A 173 -16.60 17.54 12.65
C GLN A 173 -15.33 17.93 11.88
N LYS A 174 -15.24 17.60 10.58
CA LYS A 174 -14.06 17.82 9.73
C LYS A 174 -12.78 17.27 10.36
N THR A 175 -12.84 16.02 10.80
CA THR A 175 -11.73 15.35 11.47
C THR A 175 -11.63 13.88 11.09
N ILE A 176 -10.49 13.27 11.41
CA ILE A 176 -10.25 11.84 11.25
C ILE A 176 -10.86 11.11 12.46
N VAL A 177 -11.82 10.22 12.19
CA VAL A 177 -12.33 9.27 13.20
C VAL A 177 -11.26 8.23 13.48
N SER A 178 -10.83 7.52 12.43
CA SER A 178 -9.80 6.49 12.55
C SER A 178 -8.96 6.38 11.28
N ASN A 179 -7.67 6.08 11.47
CA ASN A 179 -6.75 5.67 10.41
C ASN A 179 -6.21 4.24 10.64
N GLU A 180 -6.85 3.47 11.51
CA GLU A 180 -6.55 2.06 11.75
C GLU A 180 -7.55 1.18 10.99
N SER A 181 -7.07 0.49 9.96
CA SER A 181 -7.94 -0.36 9.13
C SER A 181 -8.72 -1.39 9.94
N SER A 182 -8.09 -2.02 10.94
CA SER A 182 -8.73 -3.08 11.73
C SER A 182 -9.90 -2.56 12.57
N ASP A 183 -9.76 -1.39 13.20
CA ASP A 183 -10.85 -0.72 13.90
C ASP A 183 -12.00 -0.37 12.93
N ILE A 184 -11.68 0.16 11.74
CA ILE A 184 -12.68 0.52 10.74
C ILE A 184 -13.48 -0.70 10.27
N LEU A 185 -12.83 -1.88 10.12
CA LEU A 185 -13.56 -3.12 9.78
C LEU A 185 -14.61 -3.45 10.84
N ARG A 186 -14.24 -3.37 12.13
CA ARG A 186 -15.17 -3.65 13.23
C ARG A 186 -16.32 -2.64 13.25
N MET A 187 -16.04 -1.35 13.03
CA MET A 187 -17.08 -0.32 12.91
C MET A 187 -18.05 -0.63 11.76
N PHE A 188 -17.54 -0.95 10.57
CA PHE A 188 -18.37 -1.29 9.42
C PHE A 188 -19.15 -2.60 9.61
N ASN A 189 -18.61 -3.54 10.39
CA ASN A 189 -19.26 -4.82 10.67
C ASN A 189 -20.56 -4.68 11.47
N SER A 190 -20.54 -3.87 12.54
CA SER A 190 -21.65 -3.83 13.52
C SER A 190 -22.32 -2.47 13.69
N GLU A 191 -21.56 -1.38 13.64
CA GLU A 191 -22.06 -0.08 14.09
C GLU A 191 -23.05 0.55 13.11
N PHE A 192 -22.95 0.18 11.83
CA PHE A 192 -23.84 0.67 10.79
C PHE A 192 -24.96 -0.31 10.42
N ASN A 193 -25.21 -1.35 11.23
CA ASN A 193 -26.22 -2.38 10.89
C ASN A 193 -27.65 -1.82 10.73
N ASP A 194 -27.99 -0.67 11.33
CA ASP A 194 -29.32 -0.05 11.14
C ASP A 194 -29.48 0.64 9.78
N ILE A 195 -28.38 0.86 9.04
CA ILE A 195 -28.39 1.53 7.73
C ILE A 195 -27.78 0.68 6.61
N ALA A 196 -27.13 -0.44 6.93
CA ALA A 196 -26.53 -1.35 5.98
C ALA A 196 -27.58 -2.09 5.14
N GLU A 197 -27.32 -2.32 3.86
CA GLU A 197 -28.19 -3.18 3.03
C GLU A 197 -28.05 -4.67 3.37
N ASN A 198 -26.88 -5.08 3.89
CA ASN A 198 -26.61 -6.45 4.34
C ASN A 198 -26.33 -6.49 5.86
N PRO A 199 -27.31 -6.14 6.72
CA PRO A 199 -27.10 -6.01 8.15
C PRO A 199 -26.86 -7.36 8.84
N ALA A 200 -27.39 -8.45 8.28
CA ALA A 200 -27.24 -9.80 8.79
C ALA A 200 -25.85 -10.42 8.52
N LEU A 201 -25.07 -9.87 7.58
CA LEU A 201 -23.71 -10.34 7.33
C LEU A 201 -22.81 -9.91 8.49
N ASP A 202 -22.39 -10.87 9.31
CA ASP A 202 -21.44 -10.68 10.39
C ASP A 202 -20.12 -11.38 10.07
N LEU A 203 -19.08 -10.59 9.80
CA LEU A 203 -17.74 -11.07 9.49
C LEU A 203 -16.90 -11.28 10.76
N TYR A 204 -17.47 -11.01 11.94
CA TYR A 204 -16.87 -11.30 13.25
C TYR A 204 -17.86 -11.88 14.26
N PRO A 205 -18.50 -13.01 13.91
CA PRO A 205 -19.55 -13.58 14.73
C PRO A 205 -18.99 -14.13 16.03
N LYS A 206 -19.73 -13.90 17.13
CA LYS A 206 -19.35 -14.27 18.51
C LYS A 206 -18.74 -15.67 18.65
N PRO A 207 -19.29 -16.75 18.04
CA PRO A 207 -18.73 -18.10 18.18
C PRO A 207 -17.34 -18.28 17.56
N LEU A 208 -16.95 -17.44 16.60
CA LEU A 208 -15.68 -17.56 15.87
C LEU A 208 -14.63 -16.53 16.31
N GLN A 209 -14.96 -15.58 17.20
CA GLN A 209 -14.07 -14.45 17.53
C GLN A 209 -12.67 -14.89 17.98
N ALA A 210 -12.60 -15.83 18.93
CA ALA A 210 -11.31 -16.34 19.42
C ALA A 210 -10.48 -16.98 18.29
N LYS A 211 -11.14 -17.70 17.36
CA LYS A 211 -10.46 -18.32 16.23
C LYS A 211 -10.00 -17.27 15.21
N ILE A 212 -10.84 -16.30 14.93
CA ILE A 212 -10.55 -15.18 14.03
C ILE A 212 -9.36 -14.38 14.53
N ASP A 213 -9.32 -14.06 15.82
CA ASP A 213 -8.22 -13.30 16.43
C ASP A 213 -6.90 -14.08 16.37
N GLU A 214 -6.93 -15.38 16.70
CA GLU A 214 -5.77 -16.28 16.54
C GLU A 214 -5.28 -16.29 15.08
N VAL A 215 -6.19 -16.47 14.12
CA VAL A 215 -5.87 -16.50 12.68
C VAL A 215 -5.28 -15.18 12.22
N ASN A 216 -5.90 -14.07 12.61
CA ASN A 216 -5.47 -12.74 12.26
C ASN A 216 -4.06 -12.40 12.73
N GLU A 217 -3.67 -12.86 13.92
CA GLU A 217 -2.34 -12.62 14.47
C GLU A 217 -1.27 -13.24 13.58
N TRP A 218 -1.36 -14.54 13.30
CA TRP A 218 -0.33 -15.21 12.51
C TRP A 218 -0.43 -14.87 11.02
N VAL A 219 -1.62 -14.58 10.47
CA VAL A 219 -1.76 -14.07 9.09
C VAL A 219 -1.14 -12.68 8.96
N TYR A 220 -1.36 -11.79 9.93
CA TYR A 220 -0.78 -10.46 9.91
C TYR A 220 0.75 -10.54 9.96
N ASP A 221 1.29 -11.24 10.94
CA ASP A 221 2.74 -11.26 11.16
C ASP A 221 3.50 -12.02 10.08
N GLY A 222 2.95 -13.17 9.65
CA GLY A 222 3.56 -14.07 8.67
C GLY A 222 3.30 -13.70 7.21
N ILE A 223 2.12 -13.16 6.88
CA ILE A 223 1.73 -12.89 5.48
C ILE A 223 1.56 -11.38 5.23
N ASN A 224 0.59 -10.72 5.86
CA ASN A 224 0.22 -9.35 5.49
C ASN A 224 1.38 -8.36 5.69
N ASN A 225 2.05 -8.43 6.82
CA ASN A 225 3.26 -7.66 7.11
C ASN A 225 4.52 -8.44 6.69
N GLY A 226 4.45 -9.76 6.59
CA GLY A 226 5.55 -10.63 6.16
C GLY A 226 6.12 -10.27 4.79
N VAL A 227 5.26 -10.00 3.80
CA VAL A 227 5.71 -9.56 2.47
C VAL A 227 6.48 -8.23 2.50
N TYR A 228 6.06 -7.29 3.37
CA TYR A 228 6.78 -6.02 3.55
C TYR A 228 8.12 -6.24 4.28
N LYS A 229 8.17 -7.13 5.28
CA LYS A 229 9.43 -7.53 5.93
C LYS A 229 10.42 -8.13 4.94
N CYS A 230 9.94 -8.91 3.96
CA CYS A 230 10.78 -9.42 2.87
C CYS A 230 11.27 -8.28 1.97
N GLY A 231 10.34 -7.46 1.47
CA GLY A 231 10.63 -6.44 0.48
C GLY A 231 11.54 -5.30 0.97
N PHE A 232 11.46 -4.98 2.25
CA PHE A 232 12.19 -3.87 2.87
C PHE A 232 13.40 -4.31 3.70
N ALA A 233 13.67 -5.62 3.80
CA ALA A 233 14.91 -6.09 4.41
C ALA A 233 16.13 -5.60 3.61
N ILE A 234 17.05 -4.92 4.29
CA ILE A 234 18.30 -4.41 3.70
C ILE A 234 19.50 -5.34 3.90
N LYS A 235 19.29 -6.50 4.53
CA LYS A 235 20.30 -7.53 4.80
C LYS A 235 19.74 -8.93 4.51
N GLN A 236 20.61 -9.84 4.08
CA GLN A 236 20.23 -11.21 3.70
C GLN A 236 19.63 -12.02 4.86
N GLY A 237 20.15 -11.87 6.09
CA GLY A 237 19.65 -12.59 7.27
C GLY A 237 18.17 -12.28 7.58
N PRO A 238 17.82 -11.00 7.83
CA PRO A 238 16.42 -10.59 8.03
C PRO A 238 15.49 -10.95 6.87
N TYR A 239 15.97 -10.86 5.62
CA TYR A 239 15.22 -11.33 4.46
C TYR A 239 14.92 -12.83 4.54
N ASN A 240 15.95 -13.66 4.81
CA ASN A 240 15.81 -15.11 4.91
C ASN A 240 14.80 -15.51 5.99
N GLU A 241 14.87 -14.89 7.17
CA GLU A 241 13.92 -15.13 8.26
C GLU A 241 12.49 -14.78 7.86
N ALA A 242 12.29 -13.59 7.27
CA ALA A 242 10.98 -13.11 6.84
C ALA A 242 10.38 -14.00 5.75
N VAL A 243 11.17 -14.35 4.72
CA VAL A 243 10.67 -15.15 3.59
C VAL A 243 10.42 -16.60 4.00
N THR A 244 11.23 -17.18 4.90
CA THR A 244 10.97 -18.51 5.47
C THR A 244 9.64 -18.51 6.24
N LYS A 245 9.41 -17.53 7.11
CA LYS A 245 8.15 -17.43 7.87
C LYS A 245 6.94 -17.21 6.96
N LEU A 246 7.09 -16.37 5.93
CA LEU A 246 6.04 -16.13 4.93
C LEU A 246 5.58 -17.44 4.29
N TYR A 247 6.51 -18.24 3.78
CA TYR A 247 6.16 -19.48 3.09
C TYR A 247 5.64 -20.56 4.03
N GLN A 248 6.18 -20.69 5.25
CA GLN A 248 5.59 -21.57 6.27
C GLN A 248 4.14 -21.21 6.57
N THR A 249 3.83 -19.91 6.59
CA THR A 249 2.47 -19.42 6.87
C THR A 249 1.54 -19.62 5.66
N LEU A 250 2.01 -19.42 4.43
CA LEU A 250 1.26 -19.74 3.22
C LEU A 250 0.97 -21.24 3.12
N ASP A 251 1.95 -22.09 3.41
CA ASP A 251 1.78 -23.55 3.43
C ASP A 251 0.75 -23.98 4.50
N LYS A 252 0.73 -23.32 5.66
CA LYS A 252 -0.31 -23.51 6.69
C LYS A 252 -1.70 -23.12 6.17
N CYS A 253 -1.84 -21.97 5.50
CA CYS A 253 -3.10 -21.57 4.88
C CYS A 253 -3.57 -22.59 3.83
N GLU A 254 -2.65 -23.04 2.97
CA GLU A 254 -2.95 -24.06 1.95
C GLU A 254 -3.49 -25.35 2.57
N GLU A 255 -2.87 -25.82 3.67
CA GLU A 255 -3.33 -27.01 4.37
C GLU A 255 -4.72 -26.82 4.98
N ILE A 256 -4.98 -25.69 5.63
CA ILE A 256 -6.30 -25.35 6.18
C ILE A 256 -7.34 -25.33 5.05
N LEU A 257 -7.07 -24.58 3.98
CA LEU A 257 -7.99 -24.40 2.86
C LEU A 257 -8.18 -25.67 2.02
N SER A 258 -7.33 -26.69 2.18
CA SER A 258 -7.56 -28.01 1.59
C SER A 258 -8.72 -28.78 2.25
N LYS A 259 -9.15 -28.37 3.46
CA LYS A 259 -10.13 -29.09 4.29
C LYS A 259 -11.45 -28.34 4.47
N GLN A 260 -11.47 -27.03 4.25
CA GLN A 260 -12.62 -26.15 4.51
C GLN A 260 -12.61 -24.95 3.56
N ARG A 261 -13.77 -24.28 3.38
CA ARG A 261 -13.94 -23.20 2.39
C ARG A 261 -13.14 -21.93 2.73
N TYR A 262 -13.11 -21.54 4.00
CA TYR A 262 -12.50 -20.30 4.52
C TYR A 262 -11.53 -20.58 5.68
N LEU A 263 -10.79 -19.58 6.16
CA LEU A 263 -9.75 -19.77 7.19
C LEU A 263 -10.31 -20.20 8.56
N CYS A 264 -11.53 -19.77 8.89
CA CYS A 264 -12.17 -20.03 10.18
C CYS A 264 -13.34 -21.03 10.09
N GLY A 265 -13.43 -21.81 8.99
CA GLY A 265 -14.48 -22.80 8.76
C GLY A 265 -15.13 -22.64 7.39
N ASN A 266 -16.45 -22.80 7.32
CA ASN A 266 -17.22 -22.71 6.07
C ASN A 266 -18.02 -21.40 5.93
N THR A 267 -17.77 -20.41 6.79
CA THR A 267 -18.36 -19.08 6.69
C THR A 267 -17.27 -18.04 6.48
N LEU A 268 -17.52 -17.07 5.60
CA LEU A 268 -16.61 -15.95 5.36
C LEU A 268 -16.47 -15.11 6.63
N THR A 269 -15.24 -14.78 6.99
CA THR A 269 -14.92 -13.96 8.18
C THR A 269 -13.95 -12.83 7.82
N GLU A 270 -13.66 -11.97 8.79
CA GLU A 270 -12.68 -10.91 8.61
C GLU A 270 -11.28 -11.40 8.30
N ALA A 271 -10.91 -12.58 8.83
CA ALA A 271 -9.63 -13.20 8.57
C ALA A 271 -9.43 -13.42 7.06
N ASP A 272 -10.53 -13.77 6.38
CA ASP A 272 -10.50 -14.08 4.97
C ASP A 272 -10.25 -12.84 4.11
N ILE A 273 -10.94 -11.74 4.43
CA ILE A 273 -10.77 -10.45 3.77
C ILE A 273 -9.36 -9.89 4.03
N ARG A 274 -8.84 -10.05 5.25
CA ARG A 274 -7.49 -9.60 5.63
C ARG A 274 -6.41 -10.37 4.88
N LEU A 275 -6.61 -11.67 4.64
CA LEU A 275 -5.71 -12.47 3.81
C LEU A 275 -5.86 -12.13 2.32
N PHE A 276 -7.09 -12.05 1.81
CA PHE A 276 -7.40 -11.82 0.39
C PHE A 276 -6.68 -10.61 -0.19
N VAL A 277 -6.69 -9.47 0.51
CA VAL A 277 -6.03 -8.25 0.01
C VAL A 277 -4.52 -8.40 -0.17
N THR A 278 -3.88 -9.35 0.50
CA THR A 278 -2.46 -9.68 0.27
C THR A 278 -2.32 -10.68 -0.88
N LEU A 279 -3.16 -11.72 -0.93
CA LEU A 279 -3.09 -12.74 -1.99
C LEU A 279 -3.30 -12.16 -3.40
N ILE A 280 -4.30 -11.29 -3.56
CA ILE A 280 -4.63 -10.67 -4.85
C ILE A 280 -3.48 -9.83 -5.42
N ARG A 281 -2.56 -9.36 -4.57
CA ARG A 281 -1.37 -8.56 -4.93
C ARG A 281 -0.11 -9.41 -5.09
N PHE A 282 -0.14 -10.68 -4.68
CA PHE A 282 1.07 -11.46 -4.48
C PHE A 282 1.80 -11.73 -5.80
N ASP A 283 1.10 -12.30 -6.78
CA ASP A 283 1.72 -12.71 -8.03
C ASP A 283 2.04 -11.51 -8.94
N GLU A 284 1.24 -10.44 -8.85
CA GLU A 284 1.36 -9.21 -9.64
C GLU A 284 2.42 -8.24 -9.11
N VAL A 285 2.72 -8.31 -7.80
CA VAL A 285 3.67 -7.40 -7.14
C VAL A 285 4.67 -8.17 -6.30
N TYR A 286 4.25 -8.84 -5.22
CA TYR A 286 5.16 -9.28 -4.17
C TYR A 286 6.17 -10.33 -4.62
N GLY A 287 5.79 -11.18 -5.58
CA GLY A 287 6.68 -12.17 -6.18
C GLY A 287 7.98 -11.55 -6.71
N VAL A 288 7.86 -10.51 -7.52
CA VAL A 288 9.03 -9.83 -8.12
C VAL A 288 9.50 -8.69 -7.23
N TYR A 289 8.61 -7.74 -6.91
CA TYR A 289 8.95 -6.49 -6.24
C TYR A 289 9.54 -6.70 -4.84
N PHE A 290 8.93 -7.58 -4.06
CA PHE A 290 9.36 -7.93 -2.70
C PHE A 290 10.16 -9.23 -2.64
N LYS A 291 10.54 -9.79 -3.79
CA LYS A 291 11.36 -11.02 -3.91
C LYS A 291 10.70 -12.22 -3.21
N CYS A 292 9.38 -12.22 -3.05
CA CYS A 292 8.63 -13.34 -2.47
C CYS A 292 8.38 -14.42 -3.54
N ASN A 293 9.45 -15.03 -4.07
CA ASN A 293 9.42 -15.80 -5.32
C ASN A 293 9.71 -17.31 -5.21
N LYS A 294 9.70 -17.90 -4.01
CA LYS A 294 9.86 -19.36 -3.85
C LYS A 294 8.73 -20.13 -4.53
N LYS A 295 7.50 -19.60 -4.43
CA LYS A 295 6.27 -20.16 -5.01
C LYS A 295 5.21 -19.05 -5.11
N LEU A 296 4.52 -18.95 -6.24
CA LEU A 296 3.44 -18.00 -6.50
C LEU A 296 2.09 -18.55 -6.03
N ILE A 297 1.12 -17.67 -5.77
CA ILE A 297 -0.23 -18.06 -5.33
C ILE A 297 -0.93 -18.94 -6.35
N ARG A 298 -0.80 -18.67 -7.65
CA ARG A 298 -1.34 -19.54 -8.71
C ARG A 298 -0.81 -20.98 -8.69
N GLU A 299 0.31 -21.24 -8.00
CA GLU A 299 0.89 -22.57 -7.84
C GLU A 299 0.39 -23.28 -6.56
N TYR A 300 -0.41 -22.61 -5.73
CA TYR A 300 -1.11 -23.16 -4.58
C TYR A 300 -2.58 -23.44 -4.94
N PRO A 301 -2.99 -24.71 -5.16
CA PRO A 301 -4.32 -25.00 -5.69
C PRO A 301 -5.44 -24.51 -4.78
N ASN A 302 -5.32 -24.61 -3.44
CA ASN A 302 -6.38 -24.15 -2.55
C ASN A 302 -6.35 -22.63 -2.38
N LEU A 303 -5.19 -22.01 -2.14
CA LEU A 303 -5.07 -20.55 -2.03
C LEU A 303 -5.49 -19.83 -3.32
N PHE A 304 -5.16 -20.36 -4.50
CA PHE A 304 -5.54 -19.76 -5.76
C PHE A 304 -7.05 -19.80 -5.96
N ASN A 305 -7.68 -20.96 -5.76
CA ASN A 305 -9.13 -21.09 -5.86
C ASN A 305 -9.86 -20.31 -4.75
N TYR A 306 -9.31 -20.23 -3.55
CA TYR A 306 -9.80 -19.38 -2.46
C TYR A 306 -9.75 -17.88 -2.81
N THR A 307 -8.67 -17.43 -3.45
CA THR A 307 -8.53 -16.04 -3.89
C THR A 307 -9.57 -15.70 -4.97
N LYS A 308 -9.80 -16.62 -5.92
CA LYS A 308 -10.85 -16.48 -6.94
C LYS A 308 -12.26 -16.47 -6.34
N ASP A 309 -12.54 -17.35 -5.37
CA ASP A 309 -13.82 -17.42 -4.65
C ASP A 309 -14.16 -16.08 -4.00
N ILE A 310 -13.24 -15.51 -3.23
CA ILE A 310 -13.46 -14.20 -2.60
C ILE A 310 -13.57 -13.09 -3.65
N PHE A 311 -12.75 -13.11 -4.71
CA PHE A 311 -12.81 -12.12 -5.79
C PHE A 311 -14.19 -12.08 -6.48
N GLN A 312 -14.84 -13.25 -6.60
CA GLN A 312 -16.12 -13.43 -7.29
C GLN A 312 -17.33 -13.15 -6.39
N LEU A 313 -17.14 -12.93 -5.08
CA LEU A 313 -18.23 -12.47 -4.22
C LEU A 313 -18.81 -11.13 -4.73
N PRO A 314 -20.13 -10.94 -4.64
CA PRO A 314 -20.78 -9.71 -5.10
C PRO A 314 -20.10 -8.45 -4.56
N GLY A 315 -19.69 -7.57 -5.48
CA GLY A 315 -19.04 -6.29 -5.17
C GLY A 315 -17.53 -6.33 -4.90
N ILE A 316 -16.92 -7.49 -4.60
CA ILE A 316 -15.49 -7.56 -4.25
C ILE A 316 -14.58 -7.22 -5.43
N SER A 317 -14.86 -7.70 -6.63
CA SER A 317 -14.05 -7.39 -7.82
C SER A 317 -13.90 -5.88 -8.06
N SER A 318 -14.95 -5.09 -7.75
CA SER A 318 -14.90 -3.62 -7.84
C SER A 318 -13.94 -2.94 -6.87
N THR A 319 -13.46 -3.65 -5.85
CA THR A 319 -12.49 -3.15 -4.86
C THR A 319 -11.04 -3.36 -5.28
N VAL A 320 -10.81 -3.99 -6.45
CA VAL A 320 -9.50 -4.34 -6.98
C VAL A 320 -9.25 -3.57 -8.27
N ASN A 321 -8.37 -2.56 -8.20
CA ASN A 321 -7.81 -1.92 -9.39
C ASN A 321 -6.35 -2.36 -9.54
N MET A 322 -6.12 -3.36 -10.41
CA MET A 322 -4.78 -3.96 -10.57
C MET A 322 -3.76 -2.99 -11.17
N GLU A 323 -4.21 -2.08 -12.03
CA GLU A 323 -3.35 -1.04 -12.58
C GLU A 323 -2.82 -0.12 -11.46
N HIS A 324 -3.71 0.37 -10.60
CA HIS A 324 -3.32 1.19 -9.45
C HIS A 324 -2.37 0.45 -8.51
N ILE A 325 -2.65 -0.83 -8.23
CA ILE A 325 -1.78 -1.70 -7.43
C ILE A 325 -0.37 -1.72 -8.03
N LYS A 326 -0.21 -2.08 -9.30
CA LYS A 326 1.12 -2.23 -9.92
C LYS A 326 1.83 -0.88 -10.03
N ARG A 327 1.16 0.16 -10.52
CA ARG A 327 1.74 1.51 -10.66
C ARG A 327 2.22 2.08 -9.32
N HIS A 328 1.47 1.85 -8.24
CA HIS A 328 1.90 2.26 -6.91
C HIS A 328 3.20 1.58 -6.49
N TYR A 329 3.22 0.24 -6.43
CA TYR A 329 4.37 -0.46 -5.89
C TYR A 329 5.62 -0.22 -6.72
N TYR A 330 5.53 -0.39 -8.05
CA TYR A 330 6.70 -0.23 -8.91
C TYR A 330 7.13 1.23 -9.14
N GLY A 331 6.21 2.20 -8.98
CA GLY A 331 6.46 3.62 -9.25
C GLY A 331 6.73 4.50 -8.03
N SER A 332 6.36 4.09 -6.81
CA SER A 332 6.41 4.97 -5.63
C SER A 332 7.66 4.82 -4.75
N HIS A 333 8.46 3.77 -4.94
CA HIS A 333 9.68 3.54 -4.14
C HIS A 333 10.94 3.43 -5.02
N PRO A 334 11.55 4.56 -5.42
CA PRO A 334 12.74 4.56 -6.27
C PRO A 334 13.95 3.91 -5.59
N SER A 335 13.96 3.79 -4.26
CA SER A 335 15.01 3.06 -3.52
C SER A 335 15.03 1.55 -3.82
N ILE A 336 13.90 0.97 -4.23
CA ILE A 336 13.76 -0.47 -4.52
C ILE A 336 13.73 -0.71 -6.03
N ASN A 337 13.05 0.16 -6.78
CA ASN A 337 12.96 0.09 -8.23
C ASN A 337 13.32 1.46 -8.86
N PRO A 338 14.62 1.77 -9.02
CA PRO A 338 15.06 3.10 -9.46
C PRO A 338 14.54 3.52 -10.84
N SER A 339 14.29 2.56 -11.74
CA SER A 339 13.82 2.84 -13.10
C SER A 339 12.31 3.08 -13.18
N GLY A 340 11.54 2.77 -12.13
CA GLY A 340 10.08 2.86 -12.15
C GLY A 340 9.40 1.91 -13.14
N VAL A 341 10.13 0.97 -13.76
CA VAL A 341 9.58 0.03 -14.74
C VAL A 341 8.57 -0.89 -14.07
N ILE A 342 7.40 -1.04 -14.70
CA ILE A 342 6.30 -1.87 -14.24
C ILE A 342 6.31 -3.18 -15.05
N PRO A 343 6.50 -4.35 -14.42
CA PRO A 343 6.43 -5.64 -15.09
C PRO A 343 5.04 -5.90 -15.68
N ILE A 344 5.02 -6.54 -16.86
CA ILE A 344 3.77 -6.80 -17.60
C ILE A 344 2.82 -7.77 -16.88
N GLY A 345 3.33 -8.88 -16.36
CA GLY A 345 2.52 -10.02 -15.96
C GLY A 345 2.18 -10.09 -14.46
N PRO A 346 1.64 -11.24 -14.01
CA PRO A 346 1.18 -12.39 -14.80
C PRO A 346 -0.19 -12.22 -15.48
N CYS A 347 -0.92 -11.13 -15.26
CA CYS A 347 -2.24 -10.87 -15.85
C CYS A 347 -3.24 -12.00 -15.54
N THR A 348 -3.29 -12.39 -14.27
CA THR A 348 -4.13 -13.52 -13.83
C THR A 348 -5.61 -13.19 -13.94
N ASP A 349 -6.39 -14.06 -14.60
CA ASP A 349 -7.85 -13.95 -14.61
C ASP A 349 -8.46 -14.54 -13.34
N TYR A 350 -8.75 -13.67 -12.36
CA TYR A 350 -9.40 -14.06 -11.11
C TYR A 350 -10.92 -14.28 -11.25
N SER A 351 -11.51 -13.96 -12.41
CA SER A 351 -12.93 -14.22 -12.71
C SER A 351 -13.16 -15.64 -13.25
N ALA A 352 -12.09 -16.36 -13.59
CA ALA A 352 -12.18 -17.74 -14.03
C ALA A 352 -12.79 -18.64 -12.94
N PRO A 353 -13.53 -19.71 -13.29
CA PRO A 353 -14.17 -20.59 -12.31
C PRO A 353 -13.19 -21.13 -11.25
N HIS A 354 -13.68 -21.29 -10.03
CA HIS A 354 -12.98 -21.94 -8.92
C HIS A 354 -13.71 -23.20 -8.46
N ASP A 355 -13.02 -24.06 -7.69
CA ASP A 355 -13.57 -25.33 -7.21
C ASP A 355 -14.02 -25.31 -5.74
N ARG A 356 -14.06 -24.13 -5.12
CA ARG A 356 -14.35 -23.97 -3.67
C ARG A 356 -15.75 -24.41 -3.24
N GLU A 357 -16.71 -24.51 -4.16
CA GLU A 357 -18.05 -25.05 -3.91
C GLU A 357 -18.05 -26.50 -3.43
N ARG A 358 -16.94 -27.24 -3.62
CA ARG A 358 -16.78 -28.61 -3.08
C ARG A 358 -16.85 -28.69 -1.55
N PHE A 359 -16.75 -27.56 -0.85
CA PHE A 359 -16.87 -27.46 0.62
C PHE A 359 -18.25 -27.01 1.10
N GLY A 360 -19.23 -26.88 0.20
CA GLY A 360 -20.57 -26.36 0.48
C GLY A 360 -20.72 -24.91 0.02
N SER A 361 -21.99 -24.51 -0.21
CA SER A 361 -22.40 -23.14 -0.58
C SER A 361 -22.48 -22.21 0.63
#